data_AF-A0A9N9QM26-F1
#
_entry.id   AF-A0A9N9QM26-F1
#
_cell.length_a   1.000
_cell.length_b   1.000
_cell.length_c   1.000
_cell.angle_alpha   90.00
_cell.angle_beta   90.00
_cell.angle_gamma   90.00
#
_symmetry.space_group_name_H-M   'P 1'
#
loop_
_entity.id
_entity.type
_entity.pdbx_description
1 polymer ?
#
loop_
_entity_poly.entity_id
_entity_poly.type
_entity_poly.pdbx_seq_one_letter_code
_entity_poly.pdbx_strand_id
1 'polypeptide(L)'
;MSLADELLADLEENEHEDEEEDEDEPMEPQAEEIEEKEQKPDIKQLQMEIDTTQIHSVRELCKLLDSEKLQSIIKQIENYGTKVRKATEIVGPVESDPEYQLIVEANDLAADIDNEIVTVHKFVRDKYQKRFPELDSLVVSPLEYVRTVKELGNDLDQAKNNETLQTFLTQATIMVVSVTASTTQGTLLSKFEKEQINEGCDMAIELNNSKLKIYEYVESRMTFIAPNITIILGASIAAKIMGVAGGLTRLSKIPACNVLLLGQQKKSLSGFSQVAMLPHTGFVYYCEIVQNTPADLRRKAARLVATKCTLAARVDACHESSDGKIGRMLRDEVERKLDKLLEPPPVKFIKPLPKPIDQPKKKRGGKRVRKMKERYALTEFRKHANRMNFADIEDDAYQEDLGYTRGTIGKAGTGRIRLPQVDEKTKVRISKTLQKNLQKQQIWGGSTTVKKQISGTASSVAFTPLQGLEIVNPQAAETNVSEAKYFSNTSGFLKLDKK
;
A
#
# COMPACT_ATOMS: atom_id res chain seq x y z
N MET A 1 -7.59 3.12 -44.17
CA MET A 1 -6.52 2.95 -43.17
C MET A 1 -5.53 1.93 -43.74
N SER A 2 -4.22 2.19 -43.68
CA SER A 2 -3.21 1.24 -44.20
C SER A 2 -3.01 0.11 -43.19
N LEU A 3 -2.72 -1.13 -43.60
CA LEU A 3 -2.43 -2.27 -42.70
C LEU A 3 -1.26 -1.97 -41.72
N ALA A 4 -0.41 -1.00 -42.05
CA ALA A 4 0.62 -0.48 -41.14
C ALA A 4 0.09 0.54 -40.12
N ASP A 5 -0.96 1.30 -40.44
CA ASP A 5 -1.70 2.13 -39.47
C ASP A 5 -2.60 1.24 -38.62
N GLU A 6 -3.09 0.11 -39.16
CA GLU A 6 -3.88 -0.89 -38.45
C GLU A 6 -3.00 -1.77 -37.54
N LEU A 7 -1.75 -2.08 -37.91
CA LEU A 7 -0.75 -2.71 -37.04
C LEU A 7 -0.13 -1.74 -36.03
N LEU A 8 -0.04 -0.45 -36.35
CA LEU A 8 0.30 0.59 -35.37
C LEU A 8 -0.86 0.78 -34.39
N ALA A 9 -2.11 0.75 -34.88
CA ALA A 9 -3.29 0.77 -34.05
C ALA A 9 -3.44 -0.53 -33.24
N ASP A 10 -3.11 -1.72 -33.75
CA ASP A 10 -3.12 -2.99 -32.99
C ASP A 10 -1.99 -3.02 -31.93
N LEU A 11 -0.87 -2.34 -32.17
CA LEU A 11 0.19 -2.15 -31.17
C LEU A 11 -0.16 -1.07 -30.14
N GLU A 12 -0.95 -0.06 -30.52
CA GLU A 12 -1.51 0.95 -29.62
C GLU A 12 -2.76 0.42 -28.86
N GLU A 13 -3.57 -0.47 -29.43
CA GLU A 13 -4.75 -1.11 -28.81
C GLU A 13 -4.36 -2.28 -27.90
N ASN A 14 -3.33 -3.06 -28.23
CA ASN A 14 -2.79 -4.05 -27.29
C ASN A 14 -2.02 -3.39 -26.11
N GLU A 15 -1.61 -2.12 -26.21
CA GLU A 15 -1.11 -1.36 -25.06
C GLU A 15 -2.25 -0.63 -24.31
N HIS A 16 -3.40 -0.36 -24.95
CA HIS A 16 -4.58 0.19 -24.27
C HIS A 16 -5.46 -0.84 -23.54
N GLU A 17 -5.33 -2.14 -23.84
CA GLU A 17 -5.98 -3.20 -23.04
C GLU A 17 -5.16 -3.61 -21.80
N ASP A 18 -3.92 -3.13 -21.65
CA ASP A 18 -3.07 -3.35 -20.47
C ASP A 18 -2.77 -2.03 -19.69
N GLU A 19 -3.41 -0.91 -20.07
CA GLU A 19 -3.28 0.41 -19.40
C GLU A 19 -4.45 0.72 -18.43
N GLU A 20 -4.97 -0.28 -17.72
CA GLU A 20 -5.64 -0.05 -16.42
C GLU A 20 -4.81 -0.61 -15.25
N GLU A 21 -3.48 -0.55 -15.34
CA GLU A 21 -2.60 -0.79 -14.19
C GLU A 21 -1.53 0.30 -14.00
N ASP A 22 -1.69 0.92 -12.83
CA ASP A 22 -0.64 1.42 -11.96
C ASP A 22 0.02 2.75 -12.33
N GLU A 23 -0.82 3.79 -12.25
CA GLU A 23 -0.34 5.12 -11.82
C GLU A 23 0.16 5.04 -10.38
N ASP A 24 1.45 4.71 -10.27
CA ASP A 24 2.29 4.93 -9.11
C ASP A 24 2.86 6.36 -9.09
N GLU A 25 2.64 6.98 -7.92
CA GLU A 25 3.31 8.14 -7.31
C GLU A 25 2.75 9.57 -7.50
N PRO A 26 2.85 10.41 -6.44
CA PRO A 26 1.69 11.15 -5.91
C PRO A 26 1.64 12.61 -6.34
N MET A 27 0.44 13.09 -6.66
CA MET A 27 0.09 14.52 -6.54
C MET A 27 -0.51 14.75 -5.14
N GLU A 28 0.21 15.48 -4.30
CA GLU A 28 -0.34 16.05 -3.06
C GLU A 28 -1.32 17.19 -3.42
N PRO A 29 -2.59 17.15 -2.97
CA PRO A 29 -3.43 18.34 -3.00
C PRO A 29 -3.17 19.18 -1.74
N GLN A 30 -2.89 20.46 -2.00
CA GLN A 30 -2.75 21.51 -1.00
C GLN A 30 -4.04 21.64 -0.18
N ALA A 31 -3.95 21.39 1.13
CA ALA A 31 -4.96 21.82 2.09
C ALA A 31 -4.29 22.79 3.06
N GLU A 32 -4.82 24.01 3.09
CA GLU A 32 -4.45 25.04 4.06
C GLU A 32 -4.92 24.60 5.45
N GLU A 33 -3.99 24.44 6.40
CA GLU A 33 -4.34 24.28 7.81
C GLU A 33 -3.74 25.40 8.66
N ILE A 34 -4.65 25.95 9.44
CA ILE A 34 -4.50 27.01 10.43
C ILE A 34 -3.70 26.47 11.62
N GLU A 35 -2.70 27.25 12.06
CA GLU A 35 -1.81 26.91 13.17
C GLU A 35 -2.55 26.88 14.51
N GLU A 36 -2.62 25.71 15.15
CA GLU A 36 -2.72 25.62 16.61
C GLU A 36 -1.54 24.81 17.16
N LYS A 37 -0.87 25.42 18.15
CA LYS A 37 0.36 24.92 18.79
C LYS A 37 0.01 23.84 19.80
N GLU A 38 0.37 22.59 19.51
CA GLU A 38 0.47 21.56 20.54
C GLU A 38 1.89 20.95 20.62
N GLN A 39 2.36 20.88 21.85
CA GLN A 39 3.67 20.37 22.24
C GLN A 39 3.70 18.84 22.04
N LYS A 40 4.57 18.36 21.15
CA LYS A 40 4.79 16.93 20.93
C LYS A 40 5.55 16.32 22.11
N PRO A 41 5.06 15.25 22.76
CA PRO A 41 5.91 14.37 23.55
C PRO A 41 6.73 13.46 22.62
N ASP A 42 8.04 13.35 22.90
CA ASP A 42 8.98 12.45 22.24
C ASP A 42 8.54 10.98 22.39
N ILE A 43 8.08 10.36 21.30
CA ILE A 43 7.85 8.91 21.26
C ILE A 43 9.13 8.25 20.76
N LYS A 44 9.96 7.82 21.72
CA LYS A 44 11.06 6.88 21.47
C LYS A 44 10.47 5.51 21.11
N GLN A 45 11.02 4.96 20.03
CA GLN A 45 10.94 3.55 19.63
C GLN A 45 11.07 2.61 20.84
N LEU A 46 10.11 1.70 21.02
CA LEU A 46 10.30 0.47 21.78
C LEU A 46 9.50 -0.68 21.12
N GLN A 47 10.14 -1.36 20.17
CA GLN A 47 10.10 -2.82 20.17
C GLN A 47 11.47 -3.28 20.71
N MET A 48 11.75 -2.95 21.98
CA MET A 48 12.73 -3.73 22.71
C MET A 48 12.05 -5.04 23.07
N GLU A 49 12.73 -6.15 22.81
CA GLU A 49 12.42 -7.41 23.49
C GLU A 49 12.66 -7.17 24.99
N ILE A 50 11.62 -6.73 25.70
CA ILE A 50 11.65 -6.66 27.15
C ILE A 50 11.77 -8.11 27.62
N ASP A 51 12.87 -8.43 28.32
CA ASP A 51 13.04 -9.72 29.00
C ASP A 51 12.00 -9.85 30.12
N THR A 52 10.87 -10.45 29.80
CA THR A 52 9.72 -10.71 30.69
C THR A 52 10.04 -11.72 31.80
N THR A 53 11.18 -12.40 31.72
CA THR A 53 11.57 -13.49 32.62
C THR A 53 11.79 -13.00 34.06
N GLN A 54 12.34 -11.79 34.23
CA GLN A 54 12.65 -11.17 35.53
C GLN A 54 11.47 -10.41 36.16
N ILE A 55 10.38 -10.22 35.42
CA ILE A 55 9.23 -9.44 35.88
C ILE A 55 8.31 -10.33 36.73
N HIS A 56 7.89 -9.80 37.88
CA HIS A 56 7.15 -10.54 38.90
C HIS A 56 5.63 -10.26 38.90
N SER A 57 5.16 -9.12 38.41
CA SER A 57 3.72 -8.86 38.24
C SER A 57 3.43 -8.25 36.89
N VAL A 58 2.29 -8.62 36.30
CA VAL A 58 1.83 -8.10 35.01
C VAL A 58 1.52 -6.60 35.09
N ARG A 59 1.13 -6.11 36.27
CA ARG A 59 0.84 -4.69 36.53
C ARG A 59 2.03 -3.76 36.34
N GLU A 60 3.26 -4.29 36.45
CA GLU A 60 4.46 -3.50 36.19
C GLU A 60 4.62 -3.18 34.70
N LEU A 61 4.15 -4.11 33.84
CA LEU A 61 4.18 -4.01 32.39
C LEU A 61 2.97 -3.26 31.84
N CYS A 62 1.78 -3.61 32.33
CA CYS A 62 0.50 -3.14 31.80
C CYS A 62 -0.13 -2.21 32.85
N LYS A 63 -0.27 -0.93 32.48
CA LYS A 63 -0.72 0.12 33.41
C LYS A 63 -2.09 0.66 33.02
N LEU A 64 -2.63 0.27 31.88
CA LEU A 64 -3.86 0.85 31.35
C LEU A 64 -5.09 0.43 32.14
N LEU A 65 -5.13 -0.80 32.69
CA LEU A 65 -6.25 -1.26 33.52
C LEU A 65 -6.38 -0.41 34.81
N ASP A 66 -5.26 -0.20 35.51
CA ASP A 66 -5.20 0.63 36.72
C ASP A 66 -5.17 2.15 36.41
N SER A 67 -5.16 2.53 35.13
CA SER A 67 -5.12 3.93 34.71
C SER A 67 -6.45 4.64 35.02
N GLU A 68 -6.35 5.82 35.64
CA GLU A 68 -7.49 6.69 35.89
C GLU A 68 -8.25 7.05 34.60
N LYS A 69 -7.55 7.05 33.44
CA LYS A 69 -8.14 7.32 32.13
C LYS A 69 -9.13 6.24 31.70
N LEU A 70 -8.78 4.96 31.85
CA LEU A 70 -9.68 3.88 31.46
C LEU A 70 -10.93 3.89 32.36
N GLN A 71 -10.72 4.03 33.67
CA GLN A 71 -11.82 4.04 34.63
C GLN A 71 -12.74 5.23 34.46
N SER A 72 -12.21 6.41 34.14
CA SER A 72 -13.03 7.60 33.88
C SER A 72 -13.86 7.43 32.62
N ILE A 73 -13.28 6.92 31.54
CA ILE A 73 -13.97 6.68 30.26
C ILE A 73 -15.05 5.61 30.40
N ILE A 74 -14.77 4.48 31.07
CA ILE A 74 -15.78 3.46 31.33
C ILE A 74 -16.95 4.01 32.16
N LYS A 75 -16.68 4.79 33.22
CA LYS A 75 -17.74 5.44 34.01
C LYS A 75 -18.56 6.42 33.16
N GLN A 76 -17.92 7.18 32.28
CA GLN A 76 -18.63 8.08 31.36
C GLN A 76 -19.48 7.30 30.36
N ILE A 77 -18.95 6.20 29.80
CA ILE A 77 -19.69 5.30 28.90
C ILE A 77 -20.93 4.72 29.60
N GLU A 78 -20.84 4.31 30.86
CA GLU A 78 -22.00 3.82 31.62
C GLU A 78 -23.03 4.94 31.86
N ASN A 79 -22.56 6.15 32.17
CA ASN A 79 -23.41 7.33 32.36
C ASN A 79 -24.13 7.78 31.09
N TYR A 80 -23.47 7.72 29.93
CA TYR A 80 -24.07 8.07 28.64
C TYR A 80 -24.85 6.91 28.05
N GLY A 81 -24.44 5.66 28.28
CA GLY A 81 -25.12 4.45 27.82
C GLY A 81 -26.55 4.32 28.35
N THR A 82 -26.79 4.78 29.58
CA THR A 82 -28.15 4.79 30.18
C THR A 82 -29.06 5.90 29.63
N LYS A 83 -28.49 6.95 29.01
CA LYS A 83 -29.24 8.09 28.47
C LYS A 83 -29.62 7.85 27.01
N VAL A 84 -30.89 7.56 26.75
CA VAL A 84 -31.41 7.52 25.37
C VAL A 84 -31.64 8.96 24.90
N ARG A 85 -30.77 9.45 24.00
CA ARG A 85 -30.93 10.78 23.41
C ARG A 85 -31.98 10.78 22.31
N LYS A 86 -32.63 11.93 22.14
CA LYS A 86 -33.46 12.22 20.98
C LYS A 86 -32.68 13.10 20.00
N ALA A 87 -32.89 12.92 18.70
CA ALA A 87 -32.24 13.73 17.65
C ALA A 87 -32.43 15.25 17.82
N THR A 88 -33.48 15.67 18.53
CA THR A 88 -33.78 17.07 18.85
C THR A 88 -32.83 17.70 19.87
N GLU A 89 -32.05 16.90 20.61
CA GLU A 89 -31.14 17.37 21.66
C GLU A 89 -29.73 17.67 21.14
N ILE A 90 -29.45 17.37 19.87
CA ILE A 90 -28.19 17.75 19.21
C ILE A 90 -28.38 19.16 18.65
N VAL A 91 -27.82 20.15 19.33
CA VAL A 91 -27.87 21.55 18.89
C VAL A 91 -26.44 22.06 18.74
N GLY A 92 -26.01 22.21 17.49
CA GLY A 92 -24.68 22.70 17.14
C GLY A 92 -23.87 21.69 16.32
N PRO A 93 -22.58 21.99 16.06
CA PRO A 93 -21.68 21.04 15.41
C PRO A 93 -21.49 19.81 16.30
N VAL A 94 -21.70 18.62 15.74
CA VAL A 94 -21.57 17.32 16.44
C VAL A 94 -20.20 17.13 17.10
N GLU A 95 -19.17 17.79 16.56
CA GLU A 95 -17.79 17.75 17.04
C GLU A 95 -17.60 18.40 18.42
N SER A 96 -18.48 19.34 18.78
CA SER A 96 -18.44 20.05 20.06
C SER A 96 -19.16 19.30 21.19
N ASP A 97 -19.89 18.23 20.86
CA ASP A 97 -20.57 17.43 21.85
C ASP A 97 -19.54 16.64 22.69
N PRO A 98 -19.64 16.67 24.04
CA PRO A 98 -18.72 15.91 24.90
C PRO A 98 -18.83 14.40 24.67
N GLU A 99 -19.97 13.95 24.14
CA GLU A 99 -20.22 12.56 23.77
C GLU A 99 -19.40 12.14 22.54
N TYR A 100 -19.22 13.05 21.58
CA TYR A 100 -18.36 12.82 20.42
C TYR A 100 -16.88 12.69 20.82
N GLN A 101 -16.41 13.58 21.71
CA GLN A 101 -15.04 13.50 22.24
C GLN A 101 -14.81 12.18 22.98
N LEU A 102 -15.77 11.76 23.81
CA LEU A 102 -15.72 10.47 24.50
C LEU A 102 -15.65 9.28 23.51
N ILE A 103 -16.36 9.33 22.39
CA ILE A 103 -16.33 8.25 21.39
C ILE A 103 -14.94 8.13 20.75
N VAL A 104 -14.31 9.25 20.41
CA VAL A 104 -12.96 9.26 19.83
C VAL A 104 -11.95 8.74 20.85
N GLU A 105 -11.96 9.29 22.08
CA GLU A 105 -11.06 8.88 23.15
C GLU A 105 -11.23 7.40 23.53
N ALA A 106 -12.47 6.91 23.60
CA ALA A 106 -12.75 5.52 23.92
C ALA A 106 -12.23 4.58 22.83
N ASN A 107 -12.37 4.95 21.55
CA ASN A 107 -11.88 4.13 20.45
C ASN A 107 -10.34 4.10 20.35
N ASP A 108 -9.67 5.21 20.69
CA ASP A 108 -8.21 5.24 20.80
C ASP A 108 -7.74 4.36 21.98
N LEU A 109 -8.41 4.46 23.14
CA LEU A 109 -8.16 3.54 24.26
C LEU A 109 -8.38 2.07 23.88
N ALA A 110 -9.39 1.76 23.06
CA ALA A 110 -9.62 0.38 22.62
C ALA A 110 -8.46 -0.16 21.78
N ALA A 111 -7.77 0.69 20.99
CA ALA A 111 -6.57 0.31 20.27
C ALA A 111 -5.37 0.10 21.21
N ASP A 112 -5.25 0.91 22.27
CA ASP A 112 -4.23 0.72 23.30
C ASP A 112 -4.47 -0.55 24.11
N ILE A 113 -5.73 -0.89 24.40
CA ILE A 113 -6.11 -2.16 25.03
C ILE A 113 -5.65 -3.35 24.18
N ASP A 114 -5.79 -3.28 22.86
CA ASP A 114 -5.30 -4.36 21.97
C ASP A 114 -3.79 -4.54 22.05
N ASN A 115 -3.04 -3.45 22.09
CA ASN A 115 -1.59 -3.51 22.27
C ASN A 115 -1.23 -4.12 23.63
N GLU A 116 -1.94 -3.75 24.70
CA GLU A 116 -1.71 -4.34 26.03
C GLU A 116 -2.11 -5.82 26.09
N ILE A 117 -3.19 -6.26 25.45
CA ILE A 117 -3.56 -7.68 25.38
C ILE A 117 -2.42 -8.49 24.74
N VAL A 118 -1.75 -7.96 23.71
CA VAL A 118 -0.59 -8.60 23.09
C VAL A 118 0.62 -8.64 24.04
N THR A 119 0.86 -7.59 24.83
CA THR A 119 1.96 -7.61 25.83
C THR A 119 1.67 -8.58 26.98
N VAL A 120 0.43 -8.64 27.45
CA VAL A 120 -0.01 -9.62 28.47
C VAL A 120 0.10 -11.04 27.92
N HIS A 121 -0.35 -11.28 26.69
CA HIS A 121 -0.19 -12.58 26.03
C HIS A 121 1.28 -13.02 25.97
N LYS A 122 2.19 -12.12 25.59
CA LYS A 122 3.63 -12.40 25.58
C LYS A 122 4.13 -12.78 26.99
N PHE A 123 3.74 -12.04 28.02
CA PHE A 123 4.10 -12.34 29.40
C PHE A 123 3.60 -13.73 29.85
N VAL A 124 2.31 -14.02 29.61
CA VAL A 124 1.69 -15.30 29.98
C VAL A 124 2.37 -16.46 29.24
N ARG A 125 2.63 -16.29 27.94
CA ARG A 125 3.31 -17.27 27.10
C ARG A 125 4.70 -17.59 27.62
N ASP A 126 5.53 -16.58 27.87
CA ASP A 126 6.93 -16.78 28.29
C ASP A 126 7.01 -17.50 29.66
N LYS A 127 6.05 -17.29 30.56
CA LYS A 127 5.97 -17.99 31.86
C LYS A 127 5.38 -19.39 31.74
N TYR A 128 4.33 -19.57 30.93
CA TYR A 128 3.64 -20.86 30.77
C TYR A 128 4.39 -21.85 29.87
N GLN A 129 5.33 -21.37 29.05
CA GLN A 129 6.21 -22.20 28.22
C GLN A 129 6.97 -23.27 29.02
N LYS A 130 7.26 -23.02 30.31
CA LYS A 130 7.86 -24.04 31.20
C LYS A 130 6.98 -25.27 31.38
N ARG A 131 5.64 -25.08 31.41
CA ARG A 131 4.65 -26.14 31.62
C ARG A 131 4.21 -26.81 30.34
N PHE A 132 3.86 -26.01 29.34
CA PHE A 132 3.26 -26.50 28.11
C PHE A 132 3.80 -25.71 26.91
N PRO A 133 5.05 -26.00 26.47
CA PRO A 133 5.72 -25.21 25.44
C PRO A 133 5.06 -25.31 24.07
N GLU A 134 4.38 -26.42 23.77
CA GLU A 134 3.73 -26.63 22.48
C GLU A 134 2.49 -25.74 22.28
N LEU A 135 1.86 -25.24 23.36
CA LEU A 135 0.60 -24.50 23.28
C LEU A 135 0.65 -23.29 22.35
N ASP A 136 1.77 -22.57 22.34
CA ASP A 136 1.96 -21.36 21.52
C ASP A 136 1.82 -21.67 20.03
N SER A 137 2.29 -22.84 19.60
CA SER A 137 2.15 -23.30 18.21
C SER A 137 0.73 -23.77 17.88
N LEU A 138 -0.06 -24.17 18.88
CA LEU A 138 -1.38 -24.76 18.71
C LEU A 138 -2.49 -23.71 18.70
N VAL A 139 -2.37 -22.68 19.54
CA VAL A 139 -3.36 -21.62 19.68
C VAL A 139 -2.72 -20.28 19.34
N VAL A 140 -2.98 -19.81 18.12
CA VAL A 140 -2.36 -18.60 17.56
C VAL A 140 -3.03 -17.31 18.06
N SER A 141 -4.32 -17.37 18.39
CA SER A 141 -5.09 -16.20 18.86
C SER A 141 -4.72 -15.84 20.31
N PRO A 142 -4.27 -14.60 20.60
CA PRO A 142 -3.83 -14.22 21.94
C PRO A 142 -4.89 -14.41 23.04
N LEU A 143 -6.14 -14.08 22.75
CA LEU A 143 -7.24 -14.20 23.72
C LEU A 143 -7.63 -15.65 23.98
N GLU A 144 -7.64 -16.48 22.93
CA GLU A 144 -7.90 -17.91 23.08
C GLU A 144 -6.77 -18.57 23.86
N TYR A 145 -5.51 -18.23 23.57
CA TYR A 145 -4.35 -18.72 24.30
C TYR A 145 -4.49 -18.43 25.79
N VAL A 146 -4.72 -17.17 26.17
CA VAL A 146 -4.84 -16.78 27.57
C VAL A 146 -6.02 -17.48 28.28
N ARG A 147 -7.17 -17.64 27.60
CA ARG A 147 -8.31 -18.40 28.14
C ARG A 147 -7.98 -19.89 28.31
N THR A 148 -7.31 -20.52 27.34
CA THR A 148 -6.87 -21.92 27.48
C THR A 148 -5.91 -22.12 28.64
N VAL A 149 -4.95 -21.22 28.83
CA VAL A 149 -3.97 -21.31 29.93
C VAL A 149 -4.67 -21.23 31.27
N LYS A 150 -5.65 -20.32 31.42
CA LYS A 150 -6.45 -20.17 32.64
C LYS A 150 -7.22 -21.45 32.98
N GLU A 151 -7.81 -22.09 31.97
CA GLU A 151 -8.61 -23.30 32.14
C GLU A 151 -7.76 -24.58 32.34
N LEU A 152 -6.55 -24.66 31.78
CA LEU A 152 -5.67 -25.83 31.92
C LEU A 152 -4.82 -25.77 33.20
N GLY A 153 -4.24 -24.60 33.49
CA GLY A 153 -3.34 -24.40 34.62
C GLY A 153 -2.22 -25.46 34.70
N ASN A 154 -2.16 -26.18 35.83
CA ASN A 154 -1.17 -27.25 36.01
C ASN A 154 -1.69 -28.62 35.56
N ASP A 155 -3.00 -28.83 35.53
CA ASP A 155 -3.63 -30.13 35.33
C ASP A 155 -4.07 -30.28 33.88
N LEU A 156 -3.14 -30.71 33.03
CA LEU A 156 -3.36 -30.80 31.58
C LEU A 156 -4.45 -31.81 31.19
N ASP A 157 -4.80 -32.75 32.08
CA ASP A 157 -5.91 -33.69 31.88
C ASP A 157 -7.28 -33.02 31.81
N GLN A 158 -7.40 -31.78 32.30
CA GLN A 158 -8.61 -30.99 32.15
C GLN A 158 -8.96 -30.74 30.68
N ALA A 159 -7.99 -30.80 29.76
CA ALA A 159 -8.20 -30.69 28.33
C ALA A 159 -9.23 -31.70 27.75
N LYS A 160 -9.38 -32.87 28.39
CA LYS A 160 -10.20 -33.98 27.85
C LYS A 160 -11.71 -33.79 28.08
N ASN A 161 -12.09 -33.17 29.20
CA ASN A 161 -13.48 -33.15 29.68
C ASN A 161 -14.01 -31.73 29.96
N ASN A 162 -13.29 -30.67 29.56
CA ASN A 162 -13.71 -29.31 29.90
C ASN A 162 -14.72 -28.76 28.87
N GLU A 163 -15.93 -28.49 29.33
CA GLU A 163 -17.00 -27.86 28.53
C GLU A 163 -16.66 -26.40 28.19
N THR A 164 -15.90 -25.70 29.04
CA THR A 164 -15.56 -24.29 28.80
C THR A 164 -14.65 -24.12 27.59
N LEU A 165 -13.71 -25.04 27.36
CA LEU A 165 -12.82 -25.03 26.20
C LEU A 165 -13.60 -25.16 24.88
N GLN A 166 -14.71 -25.90 24.88
CA GLN A 166 -15.58 -26.07 23.71
C GLN A 166 -16.33 -24.79 23.32
N THR A 167 -16.44 -23.81 24.22
CA THR A 167 -17.14 -22.54 23.93
C THR A 167 -16.36 -21.63 22.99
N PHE A 168 -15.03 -21.76 22.95
CA PHE A 168 -14.18 -20.86 22.15
C PHE A 168 -13.15 -21.57 21.27
N LEU A 169 -12.83 -22.85 21.51
CA LEU A 169 -11.98 -23.65 20.62
C LEU A 169 -12.80 -24.62 19.77
N THR A 170 -12.27 -24.94 18.59
CA THR A 170 -12.82 -26.03 17.76
C THR A 170 -12.50 -27.40 18.36
N GLN A 171 -13.35 -28.39 18.07
CA GLN A 171 -13.10 -29.77 18.52
C GLN A 171 -11.75 -30.32 18.01
N ALA A 172 -11.33 -29.93 16.80
CA ALA A 172 -10.04 -30.33 16.25
C ALA A 172 -8.87 -29.78 17.07
N THR A 173 -8.91 -28.50 17.44
CA THR A 173 -7.88 -27.89 18.29
C THR A 173 -7.84 -28.51 19.69
N ILE A 174 -9.00 -28.82 20.29
CA ILE A 174 -9.07 -29.50 21.60
C ILE A 174 -8.45 -30.89 21.54
N MET A 175 -8.75 -31.67 20.48
CA MET A 175 -8.15 -32.98 20.28
C MET A 175 -6.62 -32.89 20.19
N VAL A 176 -6.09 -31.97 19.37
CA VAL A 176 -4.64 -31.79 19.22
C VAL A 176 -4.01 -31.38 20.55
N VAL A 177 -4.60 -30.41 21.26
CA VAL A 177 -4.15 -29.98 22.59
C VAL A 177 -4.17 -31.14 23.60
N SER A 178 -5.18 -32.00 23.58
CA SER A 178 -5.28 -33.15 24.51
C SER A 178 -4.23 -34.24 24.24
N VAL A 179 -3.91 -34.46 22.95
CA VAL A 179 -2.88 -35.43 22.53
C VAL A 179 -1.50 -34.90 22.88
N THR A 180 -1.21 -33.64 22.56
CA THR A 180 0.06 -33.01 22.89
C THR A 180 0.23 -32.91 24.41
N ALA A 181 -0.81 -32.47 25.15
CA ALA A 181 -0.86 -32.48 26.61
C ALA A 181 -0.44 -33.82 27.25
N SER A 182 -0.81 -34.94 26.62
CA SER A 182 -0.47 -36.28 27.13
C SER A 182 1.00 -36.67 26.89
N THR A 183 1.67 -36.04 25.92
CA THR A 183 3.07 -36.34 25.54
C THR A 183 4.07 -35.24 25.93
N THR A 184 3.63 -34.20 26.65
CA THR A 184 4.48 -33.04 26.91
C THR A 184 5.64 -33.29 27.85
N GLN A 185 6.74 -32.63 27.56
CA GLN A 185 7.99 -32.69 28.34
C GLN A 185 8.11 -31.56 29.38
N GLY A 186 7.06 -30.74 29.55
CA GLY A 186 7.10 -29.59 30.45
C GLY A 186 7.05 -29.98 31.94
N THR A 187 7.47 -29.04 32.79
CA THR A 187 7.56 -29.24 34.24
C THR A 187 6.36 -28.62 34.96
N LEU A 188 6.05 -29.11 36.17
CA LEU A 188 4.97 -28.54 36.99
C LEU A 188 5.39 -27.16 37.51
N LEU A 189 4.50 -26.17 37.40
CA LEU A 189 4.74 -24.81 37.87
C LEU A 189 4.60 -24.72 39.39
N SER A 190 5.40 -23.85 39.99
CA SER A 190 5.21 -23.48 41.40
C SER A 190 3.88 -22.75 41.61
N LYS A 191 3.34 -22.81 42.83
CA LYS A 191 2.10 -22.07 43.19
C LYS A 191 2.23 -20.57 42.90
N PHE A 192 3.40 -19.99 43.17
CA PHE A 192 3.68 -18.58 42.90
C PHE A 192 3.67 -18.25 41.40
N GLU A 193 4.30 -19.10 40.56
CA GLU A 193 4.29 -18.91 39.10
C GLU A 193 2.87 -19.07 38.53
N LYS A 194 2.10 -20.02 39.06
CA LYS A 194 0.69 -20.23 38.68
C LYS A 194 -0.16 -18.99 39.01
N GLU A 195 0.04 -18.38 40.18
CA GLU A 195 -0.69 -17.18 40.58
C GLU A 195 -0.35 -15.98 39.68
N GLN A 196 0.91 -15.80 39.31
CA GLN A 196 1.33 -14.78 38.34
C GLN A 196 0.69 -14.96 36.96
N ILE A 197 0.62 -16.20 36.49
CA ILE A 197 -0.01 -16.54 35.20
C ILE A 197 -1.52 -16.27 35.27
N ASN A 198 -2.17 -16.69 36.36
CA ASN A 198 -3.59 -16.44 36.57
C ASN A 198 -3.91 -14.94 36.65
N GLU A 199 -3.08 -14.14 37.34
CA GLU A 199 -3.22 -12.68 37.37
C GLU A 199 -3.18 -12.09 35.94
N GLY A 200 -2.22 -12.52 35.12
CA GLY A 200 -2.13 -12.11 33.72
C GLY A 200 -3.35 -12.54 32.90
N CYS A 201 -3.86 -13.75 33.15
CA CYS A 201 -5.04 -14.24 32.46
C CYS A 201 -6.30 -13.46 32.81
N ASP A 202 -6.51 -13.17 34.10
CA ASP A 202 -7.64 -12.39 34.59
C ASP A 202 -7.59 -10.96 34.04
N MET A 203 -6.41 -10.34 34.04
CA MET A 203 -6.18 -9.02 33.48
C MET A 203 -6.53 -8.95 31.98
N ALA A 204 -6.08 -9.92 31.17
CA ALA A 204 -6.41 -9.93 29.74
C ALA A 204 -7.91 -10.10 29.49
N ILE A 205 -8.60 -10.94 30.28
CA ILE A 205 -10.05 -11.14 30.17
C ILE A 205 -10.80 -9.86 30.56
N GLU A 206 -10.38 -9.17 31.62
CA GLU A 206 -10.97 -7.91 32.06
C GLU A 206 -10.76 -6.78 31.03
N LEU A 207 -9.56 -6.67 30.46
CA LEU A 207 -9.25 -5.76 29.36
C LEU A 207 -10.13 -6.05 28.14
N ASN A 208 -10.30 -7.32 27.76
CA ASN A 208 -11.15 -7.70 26.65
C ASN A 208 -12.64 -7.38 26.92
N ASN A 209 -13.13 -7.61 28.13
CA ASN A 209 -14.50 -7.23 28.51
C ASN A 209 -14.71 -5.72 28.45
N SER A 210 -13.71 -4.94 28.91
CA SER A 210 -13.73 -3.47 28.83
C SER A 210 -13.72 -2.99 27.38
N LYS A 211 -12.92 -3.63 26.52
CA LYS A 211 -12.90 -3.37 25.08
C LYS A 211 -14.25 -3.62 24.41
N LEU A 212 -14.90 -4.75 24.72
CA LEU A 212 -16.22 -5.07 24.17
C LEU A 212 -17.27 -4.03 24.58
N LYS A 213 -17.29 -3.60 25.85
CA LYS A 213 -18.16 -2.51 26.31
C LYS A 213 -17.94 -1.21 25.54
N ILE A 214 -16.67 -0.86 25.28
CA ILE A 214 -16.33 0.32 24.48
C ILE A 214 -16.86 0.18 23.05
N TYR A 215 -16.67 -0.98 22.42
CA TYR A 215 -17.14 -1.20 21.04
C TYR A 215 -18.65 -1.16 20.91
N GLU A 216 -19.39 -1.78 21.82
CA GLU A 216 -20.86 -1.71 21.85
C GLU A 216 -21.34 -0.26 21.98
N TYR A 217 -20.69 0.52 22.86
CA TYR A 217 -20.99 1.94 23.02
C TYR A 217 -20.68 2.75 21.76
N VAL A 218 -19.48 2.60 21.19
CA VAL A 218 -19.06 3.30 19.98
C VAL A 218 -19.98 2.93 18.81
N GLU A 219 -20.36 1.67 18.65
CA GLU A 219 -21.27 1.23 17.59
C GLU A 219 -22.66 1.86 17.72
N SER A 220 -23.25 1.82 18.91
CA SER A 220 -24.58 2.40 19.16
C SER A 220 -24.62 3.91 18.94
N ARG A 221 -23.54 4.63 19.31
CA ARG A 221 -23.47 6.09 19.16
C ARG A 221 -23.04 6.52 17.78
N MET A 222 -22.16 5.77 17.14
CA MET A 222 -21.68 6.11 15.80
C MET A 222 -22.77 5.90 14.75
N THR A 223 -23.61 4.88 14.89
CA THR A 223 -24.77 4.68 14.01
C THR A 223 -25.77 5.83 14.11
N PHE A 224 -25.82 6.52 15.25
CA PHE A 224 -26.63 7.72 15.42
C PHE A 224 -25.98 8.99 14.83
N ILE A 225 -24.66 9.14 14.99
CA ILE A 225 -23.90 10.32 14.52
C ILE A 225 -23.65 10.29 13.00
N ALA A 226 -23.16 9.17 12.50
CA ALA A 226 -22.73 8.99 11.11
C ALA A 226 -23.22 7.63 10.56
N PRO A 227 -24.54 7.48 10.31
CA PRO A 227 -25.12 6.21 9.86
C PRO A 227 -24.60 5.77 8.48
N ASN A 228 -24.30 6.69 7.56
CA ASN A 228 -23.88 6.29 6.21
C ASN A 228 -22.41 5.86 6.17
N ILE A 229 -21.51 6.56 6.87
CA ILE A 229 -20.08 6.16 6.97
C ILE A 229 -19.94 4.81 7.68
N THR A 230 -20.66 4.62 8.79
CA THR A 230 -20.58 3.38 9.60
C THR A 230 -20.97 2.13 8.81
N ILE A 231 -21.99 2.23 7.96
CA ILE A 231 -22.41 1.13 7.10
C ILE A 231 -21.30 0.74 6.12
N ILE A 232 -20.53 1.71 5.60
CA ILE A 232 -19.47 1.45 4.61
C ILE A 232 -18.20 0.92 5.26
N LEU A 233 -17.71 1.56 6.34
CA LEU A 233 -16.39 1.28 6.92
C LEU A 233 -16.43 0.41 8.19
N GLY A 234 -17.57 0.35 8.88
CA GLY A 234 -17.69 -0.12 10.25
C GLY A 234 -17.50 1.00 11.28
N ALA A 235 -18.10 0.82 12.46
CA ALA A 235 -18.15 1.87 13.49
C ALA A 235 -16.78 2.24 14.07
N SER A 236 -15.92 1.25 14.31
CA SER A 236 -14.58 1.47 14.88
C SER A 236 -13.68 2.28 13.95
N ILE A 237 -13.69 1.98 12.64
CA ILE A 237 -12.87 2.70 11.66
C ILE A 237 -13.46 4.07 11.35
N ALA A 238 -14.79 4.19 11.29
CA ALA A 238 -15.46 5.48 11.18
C ALA A 238 -15.04 6.42 12.33
N ALA A 239 -15.02 5.91 13.58
CA ALA A 239 -14.55 6.67 14.74
C ALA A 239 -13.09 7.15 14.58
N LYS A 240 -12.18 6.29 14.10
CA LYS A 240 -10.76 6.67 13.90
C LYS A 240 -10.59 7.77 12.85
N ILE A 241 -11.28 7.61 11.72
CA ILE A 241 -11.17 8.56 10.61
C ILE A 241 -11.74 9.92 11.01
N MET A 242 -12.90 9.95 11.68
CA MET A 242 -13.47 11.20 12.18
C MET A 242 -12.61 11.82 13.29
N GLY A 243 -12.05 11.03 14.20
CA GLY A 243 -11.14 11.50 15.25
C GLY A 243 -9.92 12.22 14.66
N VAL A 244 -9.24 11.58 13.70
CA VAL A 244 -8.06 12.17 13.04
C VAL A 244 -8.41 13.33 12.11
N ALA A 245 -9.58 13.31 11.47
CA ALA A 245 -10.05 14.45 10.69
C ALA A 245 -10.47 15.65 11.54
N GLY A 246 -10.62 15.47 12.86
CA GLY A 246 -11.11 16.50 13.78
C GLY A 246 -12.61 16.72 13.70
N GLY A 247 -13.38 15.70 13.26
CA GLY A 247 -14.83 15.76 13.20
C GLY A 247 -15.47 15.49 11.83
N LEU A 248 -16.79 15.31 11.83
CA LEU A 248 -17.58 14.99 10.65
C LEU A 248 -17.62 16.15 9.63
N THR A 249 -17.70 17.40 10.10
CA THR A 249 -17.75 18.57 9.23
C THR A 249 -16.41 18.79 8.54
N ARG A 250 -15.30 18.60 9.25
CA ARG A 250 -13.95 18.63 8.66
C ARG A 250 -13.77 17.48 7.67
N LEU A 251 -14.14 16.26 8.05
CA LEU A 251 -14.07 15.08 7.19
C LEU A 251 -14.82 15.28 5.86
N SER A 252 -15.98 15.95 5.88
CA SER A 252 -16.76 16.22 4.67
C SER A 252 -16.03 17.13 3.65
N LYS A 253 -15.14 18.01 4.12
CA LYS A 253 -14.35 18.93 3.31
C LYS A 253 -13.09 18.26 2.73
N ILE A 254 -12.60 17.20 3.36
CA ILE A 254 -11.40 16.48 2.92
C ILE A 254 -11.68 15.76 1.60
N PRO A 255 -10.78 15.85 0.59
CA PRO A 255 -10.93 15.12 -0.67
C PRO A 255 -10.65 13.61 -0.49
N ALA A 256 -11.18 12.79 -1.40
CA ALA A 256 -11.08 11.32 -1.30
C ALA A 256 -9.65 10.77 -1.26
N CYS A 257 -8.72 11.40 -1.96
CA CYS A 257 -7.30 11.03 -1.94
C CYS A 257 -6.66 11.21 -0.56
N ASN A 258 -7.05 12.24 0.19
CA ASN A 258 -6.54 12.48 1.53
C ASN A 258 -7.22 11.54 2.54
N VAL A 259 -8.52 11.26 2.39
CA VAL A 259 -9.24 10.29 3.25
C VAL A 259 -8.64 8.88 3.15
N LEU A 260 -8.15 8.47 1.97
CA LEU A 260 -7.44 7.21 1.79
C LEU A 260 -6.18 7.09 2.68
N LEU A 261 -5.49 8.22 2.90
CA LEU A 261 -4.21 8.28 3.60
C LEU A 261 -4.36 8.63 5.09
N LEU A 262 -5.57 8.94 5.57
CA LEU A 262 -5.81 9.22 6.98
C LEU A 262 -5.41 8.02 7.85
N GLY A 263 -4.60 8.28 8.87
CA GLY A 263 -4.05 7.24 9.75
C GLY A 263 -2.76 6.58 9.25
N GLN A 264 -2.21 6.97 8.10
CA GLN A 264 -0.93 6.45 7.63
C GLN A 264 0.22 6.89 8.55
N GLN A 265 0.90 5.93 9.18
CA GLN A 265 2.10 6.21 9.96
C GLN A 265 3.32 6.31 9.04
N LYS A 266 3.93 7.49 8.95
CA LYS A 266 5.23 7.66 8.28
C LYS A 266 6.33 7.10 9.20
N LYS A 267 6.74 5.84 9.00
CA LYS A 267 7.96 5.31 9.62
C LYS A 267 9.09 5.34 8.60
N SER A 268 10.12 6.13 8.89
CA SER A 268 11.36 6.10 8.13
C SER A 268 12.08 4.80 8.45
N LEU A 269 12.13 3.87 7.50
CA LEU A 269 12.92 2.65 7.61
C LEU A 269 14.41 3.03 7.69
N SER A 270 14.95 3.10 8.90
CA SER A 270 16.39 3.24 9.13
C SER A 270 17.02 1.84 9.04
N GLY A 271 17.62 1.48 7.89
CA GLY A 271 18.44 0.27 7.75
C GLY A 271 18.15 -0.60 6.51
N PHE A 272 18.63 -1.85 6.55
CA PHE A 272 18.50 -2.88 5.51
C PHE A 272 17.21 -3.72 5.63
N SER A 273 16.29 -3.36 6.52
CA SER A 273 15.09 -4.16 6.79
C SER A 273 14.12 -4.12 5.60
N GLN A 274 13.85 -5.28 5.00
CA GLN A 274 12.84 -5.49 3.95
C GLN A 274 11.39 -5.50 4.49
N VAL A 275 11.16 -5.10 5.74
CA VAL A 275 9.80 -4.95 6.26
C VAL A 275 9.17 -3.71 5.61
N ALA A 276 8.74 -3.88 4.37
CA ALA A 276 8.08 -2.86 3.58
C ALA A 276 6.71 -2.62 4.19
N MET A 277 6.58 -1.54 4.98
CA MET A 277 5.24 -1.02 5.24
C MET A 277 4.63 -0.64 3.91
N LEU A 278 3.43 -1.14 3.65
CA LEU A 278 2.71 -0.87 2.42
C LEU A 278 2.51 0.65 2.29
N PRO A 279 3.06 1.31 1.24
CA PRO A 279 2.86 2.73 1.06
C PRO A 279 1.38 3.02 0.81
N HIS A 280 0.95 4.24 1.16
CA HIS A 280 -0.43 4.72 0.95
C HIS A 280 -1.52 3.88 1.62
N THR A 281 -1.20 3.29 2.78
CA THR A 281 -2.17 2.54 3.61
C THR A 281 -2.59 3.36 4.83
N GLY A 282 -3.83 3.86 4.81
CA GLY A 282 -4.50 4.50 5.95
C GLY A 282 -5.51 3.57 6.63
N PHE A 283 -6.37 4.12 7.49
CA PHE A 283 -7.41 3.35 8.20
C PHE A 283 -8.40 2.67 7.25
N VAL A 284 -8.71 3.29 6.11
CA VAL A 284 -9.60 2.72 5.08
C VAL A 284 -9.05 1.39 4.54
N TYR A 285 -7.74 1.22 4.48
CA TYR A 285 -7.12 -0.02 4.01
C TYR A 285 -7.46 -1.21 4.94
N TYR A 286 -7.57 -0.96 6.25
CA TYR A 286 -7.87 -1.99 7.25
C TYR A 286 -9.36 -2.26 7.44
N CYS A 287 -10.22 -1.67 6.59
CA CYS A 287 -11.64 -2.00 6.59
C CYS A 287 -11.87 -3.44 6.15
N GLU A 288 -12.88 -4.08 6.74
CA GLU A 288 -13.24 -5.47 6.46
C GLU A 288 -13.48 -5.71 4.96
N ILE A 289 -14.24 -4.82 4.30
CA ILE A 289 -14.52 -4.90 2.86
C ILE A 289 -13.23 -4.93 2.02
N VAL A 290 -12.21 -4.16 2.41
CA VAL A 290 -10.91 -4.13 1.71
C VAL A 290 -10.08 -5.37 2.06
N GLN A 291 -10.03 -5.76 3.32
CA GLN A 291 -9.21 -6.91 3.75
C GLN A 291 -9.71 -8.24 3.18
N ASN A 292 -11.02 -8.36 2.93
CA ASN A 292 -11.63 -9.52 2.29
C ASN A 292 -11.28 -9.65 0.79
N THR A 293 -10.77 -8.60 0.16
CA THR A 293 -10.30 -8.66 -1.25
C THR A 293 -8.89 -9.23 -1.36
N PRO A 294 -8.54 -9.90 -2.49
CA PRO A 294 -7.19 -10.40 -2.72
C PRO A 294 -6.16 -9.27 -2.75
N ALA A 295 -4.93 -9.55 -2.30
CA ALA A 295 -3.90 -8.54 -2.03
C ALA A 295 -3.65 -7.56 -3.19
N ASP A 296 -3.66 -8.06 -4.43
CA ASP A 296 -3.41 -7.29 -5.64
C ASP A 296 -4.50 -6.22 -5.87
N LEU A 297 -5.75 -6.53 -5.53
CA LEU A 297 -6.89 -5.64 -5.71
C LEU A 297 -7.14 -4.71 -4.52
N ARG A 298 -6.52 -4.96 -3.36
CA ARG A 298 -6.77 -4.18 -2.12
C ARG A 298 -6.54 -2.69 -2.29
N ARG A 299 -5.54 -2.28 -3.08
CA ARG A 299 -5.27 -0.86 -3.33
C ARG A 299 -6.34 -0.20 -4.20
N LYS A 300 -6.83 -0.90 -5.23
CA LYS A 300 -7.96 -0.46 -6.07
C LYS A 300 -9.24 -0.40 -5.22
N ALA A 301 -9.47 -1.40 -4.36
CA ALA A 301 -10.60 -1.44 -3.41
C ALA A 301 -10.56 -0.28 -2.40
N ALA A 302 -9.41 -0.02 -1.77
CA ALA A 302 -9.26 1.07 -0.80
C ALA A 302 -9.55 2.45 -1.42
N ARG A 303 -9.11 2.69 -2.67
CA ARG A 303 -9.45 3.90 -3.42
C ARG A 303 -10.96 4.02 -3.63
N LEU A 304 -11.61 2.93 -4.07
CA LEU A 304 -13.06 2.90 -4.26
C LEU A 304 -13.80 3.21 -2.96
N VAL A 305 -13.45 2.52 -1.87
CA VAL A 305 -14.07 2.71 -0.56
C VAL A 305 -13.85 4.14 -0.05
N ALA A 306 -12.65 4.70 -0.18
CA ALA A 306 -12.37 6.08 0.21
C ALA A 306 -13.25 7.09 -0.56
N THR A 307 -13.43 6.90 -1.87
CA THR A 307 -14.31 7.77 -2.67
C THR A 307 -15.77 7.70 -2.25
N LYS A 308 -16.27 6.50 -1.91
CA LYS A 308 -17.66 6.33 -1.46
C LYS A 308 -17.85 6.80 -0.02
N CYS A 309 -16.85 6.62 0.83
CA CYS A 309 -16.83 7.15 2.19
C CYS A 309 -16.88 8.68 2.20
N THR A 310 -16.16 9.39 1.32
CA THR A 310 -16.23 10.87 1.31
C THR A 310 -17.58 11.40 0.87
N LEU A 311 -18.26 10.71 -0.06
CA LEU A 311 -19.64 11.01 -0.42
C LEU A 311 -20.57 10.77 0.77
N ALA A 312 -20.46 9.63 1.44
CA ALA A 312 -21.25 9.32 2.64
C ALA A 312 -21.00 10.34 3.76
N ALA A 313 -19.76 10.77 3.98
CA ALA A 313 -19.41 11.76 5.00
C ALA A 313 -20.03 13.12 4.74
N ARG A 314 -20.16 13.53 3.48
CA ARG A 314 -20.87 14.77 3.11
C ARG A 314 -22.36 14.68 3.36
N VAL A 315 -22.97 13.53 3.06
CA VAL A 315 -24.39 13.28 3.33
C VAL A 315 -24.67 13.26 4.84
N ASP A 316 -23.81 12.59 5.61
CA ASP A 316 -23.91 12.55 7.08
C ASP A 316 -23.74 13.94 7.69
N ALA A 317 -22.80 14.76 7.19
CA ALA A 317 -22.60 16.13 7.65
C ALA A 317 -23.81 17.06 7.40
N CYS A 318 -24.61 16.78 6.35
CA CYS A 318 -25.85 17.49 6.06
C CYS A 318 -27.09 16.89 6.76
N HIS A 319 -26.94 15.75 7.45
CA HIS A 319 -28.01 15.02 8.12
C HIS A 319 -29.24 14.69 7.24
N GLU A 320 -29.05 14.54 5.92
CA GLU A 320 -30.16 14.30 4.97
C GLU A 320 -30.73 12.87 5.05
N SER A 321 -29.91 11.88 5.43
CA SER A 321 -30.28 10.46 5.47
C SER A 321 -29.86 9.81 6.79
N SER A 322 -30.62 10.08 7.86
CA SER A 322 -30.44 9.44 9.18
C SER A 322 -30.68 7.93 9.18
N ASP A 323 -31.47 7.41 8.22
CA ASP A 323 -31.82 5.99 8.14
C ASP A 323 -30.69 5.09 7.60
N GLY A 324 -29.59 5.69 7.14
CA GLY A 324 -28.47 4.95 6.54
C GLY A 324 -28.74 4.41 5.13
N LYS A 325 -29.86 4.79 4.50
CA LYS A 325 -30.26 4.29 3.17
C LYS A 325 -29.19 4.58 2.11
N ILE A 326 -28.62 5.79 2.13
CA ILE A 326 -27.58 6.19 1.18
C ILE A 326 -26.30 5.36 1.41
N GLY A 327 -25.91 5.12 2.65
CA GLY A 327 -24.78 4.26 3.01
C GLY A 327 -24.91 2.84 2.46
N ARG A 328 -26.10 2.24 2.56
CA ARG A 328 -26.37 0.90 1.98
C ARG A 328 -26.25 0.90 0.46
N MET A 329 -26.84 1.89 -0.21
CA MET A 329 -26.72 2.01 -1.68
C MET A 329 -25.25 2.15 -2.11
N LEU A 330 -24.48 2.98 -1.42
CA LEU A 330 -23.06 3.17 -1.72
C LEU A 330 -22.23 1.92 -1.43
N ARG A 331 -22.56 1.17 -0.37
CA ARG A 331 -21.93 -0.12 -0.07
C ARG A 331 -22.22 -1.16 -1.15
N ASP A 332 -23.48 -1.29 -1.57
CA ASP A 332 -23.87 -2.18 -2.66
C ASP A 332 -23.12 -1.84 -3.96
N GLU A 333 -22.90 -0.55 -4.26
CA GLU A 333 -22.11 -0.12 -5.40
C GLU A 333 -20.62 -0.50 -5.29
N VAL A 334 -20.06 -0.46 -4.07
CA VAL A 334 -18.68 -0.92 -3.83
C VAL A 334 -18.60 -2.42 -4.05
N GLU A 335 -19.49 -3.19 -3.42
CA GLU A 335 -19.50 -4.66 -3.51
C GLU A 335 -19.66 -5.11 -4.97
N ARG A 336 -20.62 -4.55 -5.73
CA ARG A 336 -20.79 -4.85 -7.16
C ARG A 336 -19.55 -4.57 -8.01
N LYS A 337 -18.81 -3.50 -7.70
CA LYS A 337 -17.57 -3.17 -8.43
C LYS A 337 -16.44 -4.12 -8.06
N LEU A 338 -16.34 -4.51 -6.79
CA LEU A 338 -15.35 -5.49 -6.34
C LEU A 338 -15.63 -6.86 -6.94
N ASP A 339 -16.88 -7.29 -6.98
CA ASP A 339 -17.29 -8.54 -7.63
C ASP A 339 -16.91 -8.53 -9.11
N LYS A 340 -17.20 -7.43 -9.83
CA LYS A 340 -16.81 -7.28 -11.23
C LYS A 340 -15.29 -7.31 -11.45
N LEU A 341 -14.50 -6.81 -10.50
CA LEU A 341 -13.03 -6.87 -10.56
C LEU A 341 -12.49 -8.29 -10.30
N LEU A 342 -13.24 -9.11 -9.58
CA LEU A 342 -12.91 -10.52 -9.33
C LEU A 342 -13.32 -11.43 -10.50
N GLU A 343 -14.26 -11.00 -11.35
CA GLU A 343 -14.63 -11.72 -12.55
C GLU A 343 -13.43 -11.81 -13.51
N PRO A 344 -12.97 -13.02 -13.88
CA PRO A 344 -11.88 -13.16 -14.84
C PRO A 344 -12.33 -12.64 -16.21
N PRO A 345 -11.41 -12.05 -17.00
CA PRO A 345 -11.75 -11.61 -18.34
C PRO A 345 -12.22 -12.81 -19.19
N PRO A 346 -13.19 -12.61 -20.08
CA PRO A 346 -13.64 -13.68 -20.96
C PRO A 346 -12.46 -14.16 -21.80
N VAL A 347 -12.35 -15.48 -21.99
CA VAL A 347 -11.24 -16.09 -22.73
C VAL A 347 -11.20 -15.50 -24.14
N LYS A 348 -10.09 -14.83 -24.48
CA LYS A 348 -9.88 -14.29 -25.83
C LYS A 348 -9.90 -15.45 -26.83
N PHE A 349 -10.76 -15.35 -27.86
CA PHE A 349 -10.77 -16.32 -28.95
C PHE A 349 -9.42 -16.29 -29.67
N ILE A 350 -8.86 -17.47 -29.96
CA ILE A 350 -7.62 -17.59 -30.74
C ILE A 350 -7.91 -17.03 -32.14
N LYS A 351 -7.44 -15.82 -32.43
CA LYS A 351 -7.56 -15.21 -33.76
C LYS A 351 -6.78 -16.10 -34.74
N PRO A 352 -7.43 -16.74 -35.73
CA PRO A 352 -6.72 -17.56 -36.70
C PRO A 352 -5.77 -16.68 -37.50
N LEU A 353 -4.60 -17.24 -37.83
CA LEU A 353 -3.64 -16.54 -38.69
C LEU A 353 -4.32 -16.13 -40.00
N PRO A 354 -3.96 -14.96 -40.55
CA PRO A 354 -4.44 -14.59 -41.87
C PRO A 354 -4.01 -15.66 -42.87
N LYS A 355 -4.88 -15.95 -43.84
CA LYS A 355 -4.60 -16.94 -44.88
C LYS A 355 -3.25 -16.58 -45.54
N PRO A 356 -2.32 -17.55 -45.71
CA PRO A 356 -1.05 -17.35 -46.42
C PRO A 356 -1.27 -17.09 -47.92
N ILE A 357 -1.81 -15.91 -48.25
CA ILE A 357 -2.04 -15.45 -49.60
C ILE A 357 -0.97 -14.41 -49.91
N ASP A 358 -0.11 -14.71 -50.89
CA ASP A 358 0.88 -13.77 -51.40
C ASP A 358 0.18 -12.64 -52.17
N GLN A 359 -0.21 -11.59 -51.45
CA GLN A 359 -0.76 -10.40 -52.07
C GLN A 359 0.33 -9.67 -52.89
N PRO A 360 -0.01 -9.08 -54.04
CA PRO A 360 0.95 -8.31 -54.83
C PRO A 360 1.52 -7.14 -54.00
N LYS A 361 2.85 -7.07 -53.92
CA LYS A 361 3.57 -6.06 -53.11
C LYS A 361 3.24 -4.64 -53.56
N LYS A 362 2.75 -3.81 -52.64
CA LYS A 362 2.50 -2.37 -52.90
C LYS A 362 3.84 -1.62 -53.07
N LYS A 363 4.14 -1.17 -54.28
CA LYS A 363 5.34 -0.36 -54.58
C LYS A 363 5.10 1.10 -54.15
N ARG A 364 5.50 1.45 -52.92
CA ARG A 364 5.45 2.82 -52.39
C ARG A 364 6.82 3.51 -52.46
N GLY A 365 6.83 4.74 -52.98
CA GLY A 365 7.97 5.66 -52.98
C GLY A 365 7.84 6.74 -51.88
N GLY A 366 8.81 7.67 -51.85
CA GLY A 366 8.78 8.85 -50.96
C GLY A 366 9.83 8.83 -49.85
N LYS A 367 10.17 10.01 -49.33
CA LYS A 367 11.25 10.23 -48.34
C LYS A 367 11.04 9.44 -47.04
N ARG A 368 9.82 9.42 -46.49
CA ARG A 368 9.47 8.67 -45.27
C ARG A 368 9.56 7.16 -45.49
N VAL A 369 9.00 6.66 -46.60
CA VAL A 369 9.01 5.22 -46.95
C VAL A 369 10.44 4.75 -47.24
N ARG A 370 11.24 5.55 -47.95
CA ARG A 370 12.66 5.28 -48.17
C ARG A 370 13.43 5.22 -46.85
N LYS A 371 13.23 6.18 -45.94
CA LYS A 371 13.85 6.18 -44.60
C LYS A 371 13.40 5.00 -43.73
N MET A 372 12.18 4.50 -43.90
CA MET A 372 11.71 3.29 -43.21
C MET A 372 12.35 2.03 -43.81
N LYS A 373 12.36 1.90 -45.14
CA LYS A 373 13.04 0.80 -45.85
C LYS A 373 14.53 0.75 -45.50
N GLU A 374 15.20 1.89 -45.44
CA GLU A 374 16.60 2.01 -45.04
C GLU A 374 16.86 1.58 -43.58
N ARG A 375 15.86 1.62 -42.68
CA ARG A 375 16.03 1.14 -41.30
C ARG A 375 16.05 -0.39 -41.21
N TYR A 376 15.26 -1.07 -42.04
CA TYR A 376 15.19 -2.53 -42.07
C TYR A 376 16.12 -3.17 -43.11
N ALA A 377 16.65 -2.37 -44.04
CA ALA A 377 17.59 -2.85 -45.04
C ALA A 377 18.92 -3.27 -44.39
N LEU A 378 19.53 -4.31 -44.95
CA LEU A 378 20.91 -4.67 -44.62
C LEU A 378 21.84 -3.48 -44.92
N THR A 379 22.68 -3.13 -43.94
CA THR A 379 23.68 -2.08 -44.10
C THR A 379 24.72 -2.46 -45.14
N GLU A 380 25.36 -1.47 -45.75
CA GLU A 380 26.46 -1.73 -46.70
C GLU A 380 27.59 -2.51 -46.04
N PHE A 381 27.89 -2.23 -44.76
CA PHE A 381 28.83 -3.03 -43.97
C PHE A 381 28.45 -4.51 -43.91
N ARG A 382 27.18 -4.84 -43.58
CA ARG A 382 26.71 -6.24 -43.59
C ARG A 382 26.70 -6.86 -44.99
N LYS A 383 26.40 -6.08 -46.04
CA LYS A 383 26.49 -6.56 -47.43
C LYS A 383 27.93 -6.90 -47.84
N HIS A 384 28.94 -6.22 -47.29
CA HIS A 384 30.35 -6.53 -47.51
C HIS A 384 30.83 -7.71 -46.67
N ALA A 385 30.32 -7.86 -45.45
CA ALA A 385 30.54 -9.05 -44.63
C ALA A 385 30.01 -10.31 -45.32
N ASN A 386 28.81 -10.23 -45.91
CA ASN A 386 28.17 -11.35 -46.61
C ASN A 386 28.79 -11.66 -48.00
N ARG A 387 29.78 -10.90 -48.45
CA ARG A 387 30.52 -11.20 -49.69
C ARG A 387 31.73 -12.05 -49.32
N MET A 388 31.86 -13.17 -50.01
CA MET A 388 32.97 -14.11 -49.88
C MET A 388 33.80 -14.05 -51.15
N ASN A 389 35.13 -14.05 -51.01
CA ASN A 389 36.01 -14.19 -52.16
C ASN A 389 36.19 -15.68 -52.46
N PHE A 390 36.00 -16.07 -53.71
CA PHE A 390 36.22 -17.45 -54.10
C PHE A 390 37.72 -17.79 -54.02
N ALA A 391 38.05 -18.91 -53.36
CA ALA A 391 39.41 -19.44 -53.21
C ALA A 391 40.41 -18.64 -52.34
N ASP A 392 39.97 -17.57 -51.66
CA ASP A 392 40.79 -16.87 -50.66
C ASP A 392 40.50 -17.40 -49.24
N ILE A 393 41.53 -17.73 -48.45
CA ILE A 393 41.37 -18.06 -47.02
C ILE A 393 40.89 -16.81 -46.28
N GLU A 394 39.84 -16.93 -45.46
CA GLU A 394 39.23 -15.80 -44.76
C GLU A 394 39.90 -15.50 -43.42
N ASP A 395 39.96 -14.21 -43.07
CA ASP A 395 40.45 -13.77 -41.77
C ASP A 395 39.30 -13.89 -40.77
N ASP A 396 39.34 -14.94 -39.95
CA ASP A 396 38.39 -15.11 -38.85
C ASP A 396 38.69 -14.07 -37.76
N ALA A 397 37.63 -13.39 -37.30
CA ALA A 397 37.78 -12.36 -36.27
C ALA A 397 38.14 -12.95 -34.88
N TYR A 398 37.75 -14.20 -34.65
CA TYR A 398 37.98 -14.94 -33.41
C TYR A 398 38.34 -16.37 -33.78
N GLN A 399 39.54 -16.80 -33.40
CA GLN A 399 40.15 -17.99 -33.96
C GLN A 399 39.58 -19.31 -33.44
N GLU A 400 38.64 -19.33 -32.47
CA GLU A 400 38.29 -20.60 -31.82
C GLU A 400 36.81 -20.87 -31.47
N ASP A 401 35.80 -19.98 -31.63
CA ASP A 401 34.43 -20.46 -31.30
C ASP A 401 33.18 -19.79 -31.91
N LEU A 402 33.28 -18.90 -32.88
CA LEU A 402 32.08 -18.56 -33.67
C LEU A 402 32.48 -18.32 -35.12
N GLY A 403 31.80 -19.01 -36.04
CA GLY A 403 31.92 -18.89 -37.51
C GLY A 403 31.48 -17.53 -38.07
N TYR A 404 31.92 -16.45 -37.41
CA TYR A 404 31.84 -15.08 -37.88
C TYR A 404 33.00 -14.80 -38.81
N THR A 405 32.77 -15.04 -40.10
CA THR A 405 33.71 -14.60 -41.12
C THR A 405 33.53 -13.12 -41.39
N ARG A 406 34.65 -12.40 -41.57
CA ARG A 406 34.62 -10.98 -41.97
C ARG A 406 34.40 -10.83 -43.48
N GLY A 407 34.35 -11.93 -44.25
CA GLY A 407 34.19 -11.93 -45.70
C GLY A 407 35.16 -10.96 -46.37
N THR A 408 34.65 -10.00 -47.14
CA THR A 408 35.46 -8.96 -47.79
C THR A 408 35.78 -7.73 -46.92
N ILE A 409 35.35 -7.68 -45.65
CA ILE A 409 35.68 -6.58 -44.72
C ILE A 409 37.14 -6.69 -44.25
N GLY A 410 37.93 -5.65 -44.52
CA GLY A 410 39.36 -5.59 -44.15
C GLY A 410 40.30 -6.06 -45.26
N LYS A 411 39.81 -6.88 -46.20
CA LYS A 411 40.54 -7.30 -47.40
C LYS A 411 40.50 -6.20 -48.47
N ALA A 412 41.33 -5.17 -48.33
CA ALA A 412 41.46 -4.12 -49.33
C ALA A 412 42.39 -4.56 -50.47
N GLY A 413 41.81 -4.97 -51.61
CA GLY A 413 42.53 -4.90 -52.88
C GLY A 413 42.90 -3.45 -53.21
N THR A 414 44.03 -3.23 -53.88
CA THR A 414 44.71 -1.94 -54.14
C THR A 414 43.90 -0.85 -54.88
N GLY A 415 42.59 -1.04 -55.09
CA GLY A 415 41.71 -0.13 -55.84
C GLY A 415 40.53 0.49 -55.07
N ARG A 416 40.37 0.26 -53.76
CA ARG A 416 39.30 0.90 -52.96
C ARG A 416 39.87 1.67 -51.77
N ILE A 417 39.79 3.00 -51.85
CA ILE A 417 40.46 3.93 -50.92
C ILE A 417 39.68 4.12 -49.59
N ARG A 418 38.42 3.67 -49.49
CA ARG A 418 37.60 3.84 -48.27
C ARG A 418 36.92 2.55 -47.84
N LEU A 419 37.07 2.21 -46.55
CA LEU A 419 36.33 1.14 -45.89
C LEU A 419 34.84 1.49 -45.79
N PRO A 420 33.93 0.49 -45.82
CA PRO A 420 32.51 0.75 -45.56
C PRO A 420 32.33 1.33 -44.16
N GLN A 421 31.73 2.52 -44.08
CA GLN A 421 31.48 3.19 -42.80
C GLN A 421 30.36 2.48 -42.02
N VAL A 422 30.50 2.44 -40.70
CA VAL A 422 29.43 1.95 -39.81
C VAL A 422 28.30 2.97 -39.81
N ASP A 423 27.14 2.58 -40.34
CA ASP A 423 25.95 3.43 -40.39
C ASP A 423 25.49 3.80 -38.97
N GLU A 424 25.35 5.09 -38.66
CA GLU A 424 24.76 5.55 -37.37
C GLU A 424 23.33 5.05 -37.15
N LYS A 425 22.69 4.55 -38.21
CA LYS A 425 21.34 3.97 -38.22
C LYS A 425 21.26 2.63 -37.48
N THR A 426 22.37 1.92 -37.30
CA THR A 426 22.42 0.64 -36.56
C THR A 426 22.51 0.81 -35.05
N LYS A 427 22.70 2.04 -34.56
CA LYS A 427 22.62 2.34 -33.14
C LYS A 427 21.21 1.99 -32.65
N VAL A 428 21.13 1.07 -31.68
CA VAL A 428 19.86 0.66 -31.07
C VAL A 428 19.20 1.90 -30.49
N ARG A 429 17.98 2.19 -30.96
CA ARG A 429 17.16 3.28 -30.42
C ARG A 429 16.19 2.68 -29.41
N ILE A 430 16.09 3.33 -28.27
CA ILE A 430 15.16 3.02 -27.20
C ILE A 430 13.71 3.22 -27.73
N SER A 431 12.75 2.40 -27.30
CA SER A 431 11.32 2.60 -27.63
C SER A 431 10.82 3.93 -27.10
N LYS A 432 9.72 4.47 -27.66
CA LYS A 432 9.15 5.72 -27.15
C LYS A 432 8.69 5.59 -25.70
N THR A 433 8.14 4.43 -25.32
CA THR A 433 7.70 4.12 -23.95
C THR A 433 8.87 4.12 -22.98
N LEU A 434 9.96 3.42 -23.32
CA LEU A 434 11.16 3.39 -22.51
C LEU A 434 11.89 4.75 -22.49
N GLN A 435 11.86 5.52 -23.58
CA GLN A 435 12.36 6.91 -23.60
C GLN A 435 11.56 7.79 -22.64
N LYS A 436 10.22 7.71 -22.64
CA LYS A 436 9.36 8.44 -21.71
C LYS A 436 9.64 8.03 -20.27
N ASN A 437 9.78 6.73 -19.99
CA ASN A 437 10.05 6.23 -18.64
C ASN A 437 11.43 6.65 -18.14
N LEU A 438 12.46 6.56 -18.98
CA LEU A 438 13.80 7.04 -18.67
C LEU A 438 13.82 8.56 -18.43
N GLN A 439 13.04 9.31 -19.22
CA GLN A 439 12.94 10.76 -19.07
C GLN A 439 12.21 11.16 -17.79
N LYS A 440 11.13 10.46 -17.41
CA LYS A 440 10.44 10.65 -16.11
C LYS A 440 11.43 10.47 -14.94
N GLN A 441 12.29 9.46 -14.99
CA GLN A 441 13.33 9.24 -13.98
C GLN A 441 14.41 10.33 -13.97
N GLN A 442 14.76 10.90 -15.12
CA GLN A 442 15.76 11.98 -15.21
C GLN A 442 15.25 13.34 -14.70
N ILE A 443 13.95 13.60 -14.78
CA ILE A 443 13.34 14.84 -14.28
C ILE A 443 13.34 14.84 -12.73
N TRP A 444 13.32 13.65 -12.12
CA TRP A 444 13.28 13.46 -10.66
C TRP A 444 14.64 13.02 -10.14
N GLY A 445 15.65 13.89 -10.22
CA GLY A 445 16.97 13.52 -9.69
C GLY A 445 18.09 14.54 -9.89
N GLY A 446 18.08 15.62 -9.10
CA GLY A 446 19.32 16.34 -8.79
C GLY A 446 20.08 15.61 -7.69
N SER A 447 21.28 15.12 -7.97
CA SER A 447 22.19 14.58 -6.95
C SER A 447 22.70 15.72 -6.06
N THR A 448 22.19 15.84 -4.84
CA THR A 448 22.88 16.60 -3.78
C THR A 448 22.90 15.86 -2.44
N THR A 449 23.99 16.09 -1.73
CA THR A 449 24.46 15.51 -0.48
C THR A 449 23.70 16.01 0.75
N VAL A 450 22.36 16.01 0.73
CA VAL A 450 21.51 16.46 1.86
C VAL A 450 20.46 15.39 2.18
N LYS A 451 20.92 14.20 2.58
CA LYS A 451 20.06 13.10 3.03
C LYS A 451 19.79 13.09 4.54
N LYS A 452 19.85 14.23 5.26
CA LYS A 452 19.73 14.18 6.73
C LYS A 452 18.54 14.85 7.40
N GLN A 453 17.96 15.95 6.93
CA GLN A 453 16.72 16.47 7.55
C GLN A 453 16.01 17.45 6.62
N ILE A 454 14.92 17.08 5.96
CA ILE A 454 14.02 18.07 5.35
C ILE A 454 12.57 17.59 5.41
N SER A 455 11.86 18.10 6.41
CA SER A 455 10.44 18.39 6.31
C SER A 455 10.25 19.61 5.41
N GLY A 456 9.38 19.52 4.40
CA GLY A 456 8.50 20.62 3.98
C GLY A 456 9.04 21.87 3.28
N THR A 457 10.35 22.10 3.13
CA THR A 457 10.86 23.27 2.35
C THR A 457 12.11 22.93 1.53
N ALA A 458 12.05 21.89 0.71
CA ALA A 458 13.09 21.65 -0.29
C ALA A 458 12.86 22.58 -1.48
N SER A 459 13.35 23.81 -1.40
CA SER A 459 13.57 24.64 -2.58
C SER A 459 14.58 23.94 -3.50
N SER A 460 14.30 23.92 -4.79
CA SER A 460 15.15 23.38 -5.86
C SER A 460 16.40 24.25 -6.05
N VAL A 461 17.28 24.28 -5.06
CA VAL A 461 18.46 25.16 -5.12
C VAL A 461 19.57 24.52 -5.94
N ALA A 462 19.97 25.17 -7.02
CA ALA A 462 21.16 24.84 -7.81
C ALA A 462 22.32 25.77 -7.43
N PHE A 463 23.52 25.22 -7.31
CA PHE A 463 24.75 26.01 -7.11
C PHE A 463 25.35 26.33 -8.49
N THR A 464 25.37 27.61 -8.87
CA THR A 464 26.08 28.06 -10.07
C THR A 464 27.38 28.79 -9.67
N PRO A 465 28.47 28.62 -10.45
CA PRO A 465 29.80 29.16 -10.09
C PRO A 465 29.91 30.69 -10.19
N LEU A 466 28.90 31.38 -10.73
CA LEU A 466 28.93 32.83 -10.99
C LEU A 466 28.16 33.66 -9.95
N GLN A 467 27.06 33.16 -9.38
CA GLN A 467 26.18 33.96 -8.49
C GLN A 467 25.70 33.25 -7.20
N GLY A 468 26.07 31.98 -6.96
CA GLY A 468 25.73 31.29 -5.70
C GLY A 468 24.40 30.52 -5.75
N LEU A 469 23.70 30.46 -4.60
CA LEU A 469 22.47 29.67 -4.39
C LEU A 469 21.27 30.27 -5.15
N GLU A 470 20.78 29.58 -6.17
CA GLU A 470 19.59 29.99 -6.93
C GLU A 470 18.45 28.97 -6.81
N ILE A 471 17.24 29.44 -6.52
CA ILE A 471 16.03 28.62 -6.22
C ILE A 471 15.39 28.01 -7.48
N VAL A 472 15.67 28.57 -8.65
CA VAL A 472 15.20 28.07 -9.94
C VAL A 472 16.40 28.11 -10.88
N ASN A 473 16.74 26.97 -11.49
CA ASN A 473 17.84 26.91 -12.44
C ASN A 473 17.37 27.39 -13.83
N PRO A 474 17.69 28.63 -14.26
CA PRO A 474 17.28 29.11 -15.59
C PRO A 474 17.93 28.31 -16.72
N GLN A 475 19.10 27.70 -16.49
CA GLN A 475 19.81 26.91 -17.50
C GLN A 475 19.11 25.58 -17.82
N ALA A 476 18.31 25.03 -16.89
CA ALA A 476 17.46 23.87 -17.17
C ALA A 476 16.34 24.20 -18.17
N ALA A 477 15.90 25.46 -18.23
CA ALA A 477 15.00 25.94 -19.27
C ALA A 477 15.76 26.25 -20.58
N GLU A 478 16.99 26.78 -20.51
CA GLU A 478 17.80 27.15 -21.68
C GLU A 478 18.29 25.94 -22.50
N THR A 479 18.56 24.79 -21.86
CA THR A 479 18.98 23.58 -22.59
C THR A 479 17.88 22.99 -23.49
N ASN A 480 16.62 23.39 -23.28
CA ASN A 480 15.51 23.04 -24.18
C ASN A 480 15.40 23.98 -25.40
N VAL A 481 16.07 25.14 -25.38
CA VAL A 481 15.92 26.18 -26.40
C VAL A 481 16.94 26.04 -27.53
N SER A 482 18.15 25.54 -27.26
CA SER A 482 19.24 25.54 -28.24
C SER A 482 19.12 24.47 -29.34
N GLU A 483 18.29 23.43 -29.18
CA GLU A 483 18.10 22.39 -30.20
C GLU A 483 16.64 22.15 -30.63
N ALA A 484 15.72 23.08 -30.32
CA ALA A 484 14.34 23.01 -30.80
C ALA A 484 14.24 23.43 -32.28
N LYS A 485 14.62 22.52 -33.20
CA LYS A 485 14.27 22.67 -34.62
C LYS A 485 12.74 22.62 -34.73
N TYR A 486 12.16 23.57 -35.46
CA TYR A 486 10.71 23.78 -35.71
C TYR A 486 9.88 22.54 -36.12
N PHE A 487 10.53 21.41 -36.40
CA PHE A 487 9.91 20.13 -36.76
C PHE A 487 10.37 18.96 -35.87
N SER A 488 10.79 19.23 -34.63
CA SER A 488 11.11 18.16 -33.69
C SER A 488 9.82 17.41 -33.32
N ASN A 489 9.86 16.08 -33.28
CA ASN A 489 8.71 15.23 -32.92
C ASN A 489 8.29 15.38 -31.45
N THR A 490 8.97 16.26 -30.69
CA THR A 490 8.87 16.43 -29.24
C THR A 490 8.49 17.86 -28.84
N SER A 491 8.52 18.84 -29.75
CA SER A 491 8.14 20.23 -29.47
C SER A 491 6.71 20.50 -29.95
N GLY A 492 5.79 20.82 -29.04
CA GLY A 492 4.45 21.31 -29.38
C GLY A 492 4.49 22.68 -30.07
N PHE A 493 3.43 23.04 -30.79
CA PHE A 493 3.34 24.33 -31.48
C PHE A 493 3.17 25.48 -30.47
N LEU A 494 4.07 26.45 -30.51
CA LEU A 494 3.98 27.70 -29.75
C LEU A 494 3.38 28.80 -30.61
N LYS A 495 2.33 29.45 -30.11
CA LYS A 495 1.76 30.65 -30.71
C LYS A 495 2.67 31.84 -30.38
N LEU A 496 3.35 32.36 -31.40
CA LEU A 496 4.11 33.60 -31.25
C LEU A 496 3.14 34.77 -31.31
N ASP A 497 3.03 35.53 -30.23
CA ASP A 497 2.33 36.80 -30.26
C ASP A 497 3.11 37.79 -31.13
N LYS A 498 2.39 38.45 -32.04
CA LYS A 498 2.97 39.45 -32.94
C LYS A 498 3.37 40.67 -32.10
N LYS A 499 4.63 41.09 -32.25
CA LYS A 499 5.15 42.35 -31.72
C LYS A 499 4.40 43.55 -32.30
#